data_AF-A0A084Y2P3-F1
#
_entry.id   AF-A0A084Y2P3-F1
#
_cell.length_a   1.000
_cell.length_b   1.000
_cell.length_c   1.000
_cell.angle_alpha   90.00
_cell.angle_beta   90.00
_cell.angle_gamma   90.00
#
_symmetry.space_group_name_H-M   'P 1'
#
loop_
_entity.id
_entity.type
_entity.pdbx_description
1 polymer ?
#
loop_
_entity_poly.entity_id
_entity_poly.type
_entity_poly.pdbx_seq_one_letter_code
_entity_poly.pdbx_strand_id
1 'polypeptide(L)'
;MRPHMKPNGMKNRGCRASAIRKASTMFAVGSLMVSGVQAATIDLTGLGYIQHGDALVYSMPVANYQFGFNTNNGPYAISSTPGAIQDLTVIATGSSGGPVTTNVSGVDNAYATPSGNGSLPYFYPNSTNSNGEALIANNLADTWDASLSALKGILGNDQMVFFFNNNQINRGGAATQSLAIWARIWITDDGGNNVGVAYELTNDDSMYALTTAGGGGTFLGDPTTYTAPGAGAGNPSSVAPGATDFLMAGGQYCVATGPSLPLPVPVPCGSAPSPGTVISAPINHNLGADHVAYSVIVPELNAALADLFSSVPDATLAKYTLHLDVRMGCYDTTVTSSPPGVSPWMASGLANGNGTCLNNGYEQLFMGTAIVPDVVPEPQSLALLAAGLTLAGFMSRRRKLPLKREAS
;
A
#
# COMPACT_ATOMS: atom_id res chain seq x y z
N MET A 1 -59.67 -23.20 -60.29
CA MET A 1 -60.59 -23.84 -59.33
C MET A 1 -60.47 -23.12 -57.99
N ARG A 2 -61.47 -22.32 -57.58
CA ARG A 2 -61.72 -21.95 -56.18
C ARG A 2 -62.85 -22.86 -55.68
N PRO A 3 -62.87 -23.23 -54.39
CA PRO A 3 -63.77 -22.55 -53.42
C PRO A 3 -63.03 -22.23 -52.09
N HIS A 4 -63.29 -21.16 -51.33
CA HIS A 4 -64.49 -20.65 -50.62
C HIS A 4 -64.52 -21.03 -49.11
N MET A 5 -64.67 -19.99 -48.27
CA MET A 5 -65.35 -19.89 -46.96
C MET A 5 -64.68 -20.22 -45.59
N LYS A 6 -64.61 -19.14 -44.78
CA LYS A 6 -64.61 -18.97 -43.29
C LYS A 6 -65.92 -19.52 -42.63
N PRO A 7 -66.29 -19.22 -41.34
CA PRO A 7 -65.64 -19.13 -40.02
C PRO A 7 -66.40 -19.94 -38.92
N ASN A 8 -65.98 -19.87 -37.64
CA ASN A 8 -66.81 -19.78 -36.39
C ASN A 8 -66.30 -20.64 -35.23
N GLY A 9 -66.34 -20.10 -34.00
CA GLY A 9 -66.33 -20.94 -32.79
C GLY A 9 -65.92 -20.30 -31.47
N MET A 10 -66.51 -19.18 -31.05
CA MET A 10 -66.52 -18.75 -29.64
C MET A 10 -67.50 -19.60 -28.82
N LYS A 11 -67.07 -20.18 -27.68
CA LYS A 11 -67.88 -20.55 -26.48
C LYS A 11 -66.89 -20.78 -25.31
N ASN A 12 -66.69 -19.91 -24.31
CA ASN A 12 -67.57 -19.28 -23.30
C ASN A 12 -67.71 -20.11 -22.00
N ARG A 13 -67.68 -19.40 -20.85
CA ARG A 13 -67.94 -19.78 -19.42
C ARG A 13 -66.68 -20.19 -18.64
N GLY A 14 -66.26 -19.52 -17.56
CA GLY A 14 -66.96 -19.05 -16.33
C GLY A 14 -66.26 -19.78 -15.16
N CYS A 15 -65.93 -19.26 -13.98
CA CYS A 15 -66.53 -18.26 -13.10
C CYS A 15 -65.51 -17.80 -12.03
N ARG A 16 -65.62 -16.51 -11.66
CA ARG A 16 -65.52 -15.88 -10.32
C ARG A 16 -64.71 -16.55 -9.20
N ALA A 17 -63.79 -15.78 -8.59
CA ALA A 17 -63.91 -15.37 -7.19
C ALA A 17 -63.07 -14.11 -6.90
N SER A 18 -63.75 -13.09 -6.39
CA SER A 18 -63.18 -11.87 -5.83
C SER A 18 -62.72 -12.15 -4.39
N ALA A 19 -61.51 -11.71 -4.03
CA ALA A 19 -61.16 -11.44 -2.64
C ALA A 19 -60.11 -10.32 -2.57
N ILE A 20 -60.61 -9.11 -2.36
CA ILE A 20 -59.85 -8.00 -1.75
C ILE A 20 -59.48 -8.45 -0.34
N ARG A 21 -58.18 -8.40 0.04
CA ARG A 21 -57.73 -8.01 1.38
C ARG A 21 -56.20 -7.89 1.49
N LYS A 22 -55.80 -6.69 1.89
CA LYS A 22 -54.70 -6.31 2.79
C LYS A 22 -53.27 -6.33 2.25
N ALA A 23 -52.72 -5.12 2.25
CA ALA A 23 -51.32 -4.78 2.23
C ALA A 23 -50.49 -5.65 3.18
N SER A 24 -49.32 -6.07 2.69
CA SER A 24 -48.15 -6.33 3.50
C SER A 24 -46.96 -6.06 2.59
N THR A 25 -46.40 -4.85 2.74
CA THR A 25 -45.10 -4.46 2.23
C THR A 25 -44.07 -5.43 2.83
N MET A 26 -43.70 -6.47 2.08
CA MET A 26 -42.51 -7.23 2.39
C MET A 26 -41.31 -6.41 1.91
N PHE A 27 -40.71 -5.67 2.85
CA PHE A 27 -39.30 -5.33 2.75
C PHE A 27 -38.54 -6.65 2.77
N ALA A 28 -38.21 -7.17 1.59
CA ALA A 28 -37.14 -8.13 1.46
C ALA A 28 -35.85 -7.38 1.76
N VAL A 29 -35.44 -7.40 3.03
CA VAL A 29 -34.04 -7.18 3.38
C VAL A 29 -33.30 -8.38 2.80
N GLY A 30 -32.88 -8.25 1.55
CA GLY A 30 -31.93 -9.16 0.96
C GLY A 30 -30.63 -8.98 1.71
N SER A 31 -30.40 -9.83 2.72
CA SER A 31 -29.05 -10.07 3.21
C SER A 31 -28.25 -10.58 2.02
N LEU A 32 -27.51 -9.68 1.37
CA LEU A 32 -26.42 -10.08 0.49
C LEU A 32 -25.46 -10.87 1.37
N MET A 33 -25.48 -12.19 1.19
CA MET A 33 -24.38 -13.05 1.57
C MET A 33 -23.21 -12.64 0.67
N VAL A 34 -22.41 -11.67 1.13
CA VAL A 34 -21.12 -11.38 0.52
C VAL A 34 -20.33 -12.68 0.64
N SER A 35 -20.12 -13.33 -0.50
CA SER A 35 -19.20 -14.46 -0.60
C SER A 35 -17.83 -13.85 -0.27
N GLY A 36 -17.25 -14.24 0.86
CA GLY A 36 -16.09 -13.56 1.43
C GLY A 36 -14.92 -13.53 0.44
N VAL A 37 -14.53 -12.33 0.02
CA VAL A 37 -13.15 -12.07 -0.40
C VAL A 37 -12.29 -12.33 0.82
N GLN A 38 -11.38 -13.29 0.73
CA GLN A 38 -10.35 -13.48 1.75
C GLN A 38 -9.18 -12.58 1.42
N ALA A 39 -8.81 -11.70 2.35
CA ALA A 39 -7.55 -11.01 2.27
C ALA A 39 -6.39 -11.99 2.58
N ALA A 40 -5.31 -11.94 1.79
CA ALA A 40 -4.12 -12.74 2.07
C ALA A 40 -3.43 -12.21 3.34
N THR A 41 -3.32 -13.05 4.38
CA THR A 41 -2.71 -12.65 5.66
C THR A 41 -1.21 -12.92 5.68
N ILE A 42 -0.41 -11.92 6.07
CA ILE A 42 1.05 -12.04 6.27
C ILE A 42 1.47 -11.68 7.70
N ASP A 43 2.40 -12.42 8.29
CA ASP A 43 3.03 -12.09 9.57
C ASP A 43 4.36 -11.35 9.36
N LEU A 44 4.40 -10.07 9.71
CA LEU A 44 5.57 -9.20 9.54
C LEU A 44 6.37 -9.03 10.85
N THR A 45 6.03 -9.80 11.89
CA THR A 45 6.70 -9.75 13.20
C THR A 45 8.20 -10.04 13.06
N GLY A 46 9.04 -9.13 13.58
CA GLY A 46 10.49 -9.32 13.63
C GLY A 46 11.21 -9.17 12.29
N LEU A 47 10.55 -8.62 11.27
CA LEU A 47 11.17 -8.29 9.99
C LEU A 47 11.78 -6.88 10.00
N GLY A 48 12.84 -6.71 9.21
CA GLY A 48 13.38 -5.39 8.90
C GLY A 48 12.46 -4.60 7.96
N TYR A 49 12.28 -3.31 8.24
CA TYR A 49 11.54 -2.39 7.40
C TYR A 49 12.23 -1.02 7.31
N ILE A 50 11.85 -0.25 6.30
CA ILE A 50 12.19 1.16 6.16
C ILE A 50 10.91 1.97 6.36
N GLN A 51 10.95 2.95 7.25
CA GLN A 51 9.91 3.98 7.31
C GLN A 51 10.09 4.94 6.13
N HIS A 52 9.04 5.16 5.34
CA HIS A 52 8.96 6.16 4.28
C HIS A 52 7.65 6.95 4.47
N GLY A 53 7.76 8.19 4.93
CA GLY A 53 6.59 8.96 5.36
C GLY A 53 5.84 8.28 6.51
N ASP A 54 4.53 8.11 6.34
CA ASP A 54 3.62 7.41 7.26
C ASP A 54 3.66 5.87 7.08
N ALA A 55 4.43 5.38 6.11
CA ALA A 55 4.44 3.98 5.70
C ALA A 55 5.66 3.20 6.20
N LEU A 56 5.44 1.93 6.53
CA LEU A 56 6.47 0.93 6.78
C LEU A 56 6.60 0.00 5.57
N VAL A 57 7.76 0.02 4.93
CA VAL A 57 8.05 -0.76 3.71
C VAL A 57 8.93 -1.95 4.06
N TYR A 58 8.40 -3.15 3.82
CA TYR A 58 9.07 -4.43 4.03
C TYR A 58 9.49 -5.01 2.69
N SER A 59 10.75 -5.44 2.58
CA SER A 59 11.23 -6.21 1.44
C SER A 59 10.98 -7.70 1.66
N MET A 60 10.13 -8.30 0.84
CA MET A 60 9.83 -9.73 0.89
C MET A 60 11.03 -10.62 0.56
N PRO A 61 11.88 -10.33 -0.45
CA PRO A 61 13.06 -11.15 -0.69
C PRO A 61 14.12 -11.01 0.42
N VAL A 62 14.24 -9.84 1.08
CA VAL A 62 15.11 -9.68 2.26
C VAL A 62 14.54 -10.43 3.47
N ALA A 63 13.21 -10.42 3.66
CA ALA A 63 12.55 -11.21 4.69
C ALA A 63 12.82 -12.71 4.51
N ASN A 64 12.70 -13.24 3.30
CA ASN A 64 13.10 -14.63 3.01
C ASN A 64 14.59 -14.87 3.31
N TYR A 65 15.46 -13.96 2.90
CA TYR A 65 16.90 -14.04 3.17
C TYR A 65 17.22 -14.10 4.68
N GLN A 66 16.51 -13.31 5.50
CA GLN A 66 16.67 -13.29 6.96
C GLN A 66 16.50 -14.67 7.60
N PHE A 67 15.65 -15.53 7.03
CA PHE A 67 15.40 -16.89 7.51
C PHE A 67 16.11 -17.97 6.70
N GLY A 68 17.09 -17.61 5.86
CA GLY A 68 17.89 -18.56 5.09
C GLY A 68 17.20 -19.11 3.84
N PHE A 69 16.13 -18.46 3.39
CA PHE A 69 15.45 -18.76 2.13
C PHE A 69 16.00 -17.88 0.99
N ASN A 70 15.72 -18.29 -0.25
CA ASN A 70 15.95 -17.49 -1.44
C ASN A 70 14.72 -16.62 -1.77
N THR A 71 14.80 -15.79 -2.81
CA THR A 71 13.72 -14.84 -3.15
C THR A 71 12.39 -15.50 -3.53
N ASN A 72 12.42 -16.76 -3.98
CA ASN A 72 11.27 -17.46 -4.57
C ASN A 72 10.80 -18.63 -3.71
N ASN A 73 11.42 -18.87 -2.55
CA ASN A 73 11.00 -19.89 -1.61
C ASN A 73 10.93 -19.31 -0.19
N GLY A 74 10.13 -19.92 0.67
CA GLY A 74 9.89 -19.44 2.03
C GLY A 74 8.54 -18.73 2.21
N PRO A 75 8.22 -18.36 3.46
CA PRO A 75 6.91 -17.84 3.84
C PRO A 75 6.61 -16.44 3.25
N TYR A 76 7.65 -15.72 2.80
CA TYR A 76 7.51 -14.39 2.21
C TYR A 76 7.58 -14.40 0.68
N ALA A 77 7.66 -15.59 0.04
CA ALA A 77 7.56 -15.72 -1.41
C ALA A 77 6.09 -15.68 -1.86
N ILE A 78 5.45 -14.52 -1.70
CA ILE A 78 4.03 -14.32 -2.02
C ILE A 78 3.85 -14.28 -3.54
N SER A 79 2.93 -15.09 -4.07
CA SER A 79 2.62 -15.05 -5.50
C SER A 79 1.76 -13.83 -5.83
N SER A 80 2.13 -13.13 -6.88
CA SER A 80 1.37 -12.02 -7.45
C SER A 80 0.75 -12.37 -8.81
N THR A 81 0.97 -13.57 -9.34
CA THR A 81 0.42 -13.98 -10.65
C THR A 81 -1.09 -13.68 -10.74
N PRO A 82 -1.63 -13.34 -11.93
CA PRO A 82 -3.03 -12.96 -12.06
C PRO A 82 -4.01 -13.98 -11.49
N GLY A 83 -3.72 -15.27 -11.66
CA GLY A 83 -4.53 -16.35 -11.09
C GLY A 83 -4.41 -16.49 -9.56
N ALA A 84 -3.31 -16.04 -8.96
CA ALA A 84 -3.14 -16.04 -7.51
C ALA A 84 -3.83 -14.86 -6.82
N ILE A 85 -3.97 -13.73 -7.51
CA ILE A 85 -4.53 -12.49 -6.94
C ILE A 85 -5.98 -12.22 -7.38
N GLN A 86 -6.57 -13.04 -8.25
CA GLN A 86 -7.91 -12.81 -8.81
C GLN A 86 -9.05 -12.81 -7.77
N ASP A 87 -8.81 -13.40 -6.60
CA ASP A 87 -9.77 -13.46 -5.49
C ASP A 87 -9.44 -12.42 -4.39
N LEU A 88 -8.41 -11.59 -4.61
CA LEU A 88 -8.01 -10.49 -3.73
C LEU A 88 -8.56 -9.16 -4.27
N THR A 89 -8.44 -8.11 -3.46
CA THR A 89 -8.75 -6.76 -3.93
C THR A 89 -7.55 -6.19 -4.69
N VAL A 90 -7.67 -6.07 -6.02
CA VAL A 90 -6.60 -5.64 -6.91
C VAL A 90 -6.77 -4.15 -7.24
N ILE A 91 -5.77 -3.33 -6.92
CA ILE A 91 -5.79 -1.88 -7.17
C ILE A 91 -5.34 -1.59 -8.60
N ALA A 92 -4.26 -2.24 -9.04
CA ALA A 92 -3.71 -2.06 -10.37
C ALA A 92 -3.06 -3.35 -10.88
N THR A 93 -3.22 -3.64 -12.17
CA THR A 93 -2.67 -4.85 -12.79
C THR A 93 -2.41 -4.62 -14.27
N GLY A 94 -1.31 -5.19 -14.79
CA GLY A 94 -1.05 -5.17 -16.23
C GLY A 94 -1.71 -6.33 -16.96
N SER A 95 -2.46 -7.18 -16.25
CA SER A 95 -3.19 -8.30 -16.84
C SER A 95 -4.57 -7.88 -17.30
N SER A 96 -5.00 -8.43 -18.42
CA SER A 96 -6.31 -8.17 -19.00
C SER A 96 -7.29 -9.31 -18.72
N GLY A 97 -8.56 -8.97 -18.48
CA GLY A 97 -9.67 -9.92 -18.36
C GLY A 97 -10.05 -10.24 -16.91
N GLY A 98 -11.32 -10.59 -16.69
CA GLY A 98 -11.79 -11.05 -15.39
C GLY A 98 -11.22 -12.43 -15.02
N PRO A 99 -11.05 -12.74 -13.72
CA PRO A 99 -11.54 -11.97 -12.57
C PRO A 99 -10.57 -10.90 -12.05
N VAL A 100 -9.29 -10.94 -12.43
CA VAL A 100 -8.23 -10.08 -11.85
C VAL A 100 -8.45 -8.58 -12.06
N THR A 101 -9.21 -8.19 -13.08
CA THR A 101 -9.54 -6.78 -13.36
C THR A 101 -10.83 -6.31 -12.70
N THR A 102 -11.50 -7.13 -11.89
CA THR A 102 -12.79 -6.79 -11.28
C THR A 102 -12.74 -6.98 -9.78
N ASN A 103 -13.19 -5.98 -9.02
CA ASN A 103 -13.30 -6.08 -7.57
C ASN A 103 -14.76 -6.24 -7.14
N VAL A 104 -14.95 -6.50 -5.84
CA VAL A 104 -16.28 -6.52 -5.23
C VAL A 104 -16.96 -5.16 -5.30
N SER A 105 -18.29 -5.16 -5.20
CA SER A 105 -19.09 -3.93 -5.15
C SER A 105 -18.64 -3.01 -4.02
N GLY A 106 -18.59 -1.71 -4.31
CA GLY A 106 -18.11 -0.69 -3.36
C GLY A 106 -16.60 -0.48 -3.40
N VAL A 107 -15.90 -1.09 -4.36
CA VAL A 107 -14.46 -0.92 -4.58
C VAL A 107 -14.23 -0.77 -6.08
N ASP A 108 -13.43 0.22 -6.49
CA ASP A 108 -13.11 0.39 -7.90
C ASP A 108 -12.43 -0.85 -8.46
N ASN A 109 -12.71 -1.15 -9.74
CA ASN A 109 -12.00 -2.21 -10.43
C ASN A 109 -10.51 -1.87 -10.56
N ALA A 110 -9.68 -2.90 -10.74
CA ALA A 110 -8.25 -2.71 -10.89
C ALA A 110 -7.94 -1.81 -12.09
N TYR A 111 -7.11 -0.79 -11.92
CA TYR A 111 -6.63 0.05 -13.02
C TYR A 111 -5.59 -0.71 -13.86
N ALA A 112 -5.63 -0.54 -15.17
CA ALA A 112 -4.67 -1.14 -16.08
C ALA A 112 -3.30 -0.46 -15.95
N THR A 113 -2.31 -1.17 -15.40
CA THR A 113 -0.93 -0.70 -15.51
C THR A 113 -0.45 -0.85 -16.96
N PRO A 114 0.53 -0.02 -17.40
CA PRO A 114 1.22 -0.25 -18.66
C PRO A 114 1.58 -1.73 -18.82
N SER A 115 1.34 -2.31 -20.00
CA SER A 115 1.70 -3.69 -20.31
C SER A 115 2.42 -3.76 -21.66
N GLY A 116 3.56 -4.46 -21.68
CA GLY A 116 4.37 -4.67 -22.88
C GLY A 116 5.35 -3.55 -23.22
N ASN A 117 6.31 -3.89 -24.11
CA ASN A 117 7.33 -2.97 -24.59
C ASN A 117 6.71 -1.79 -25.36
N GLY A 118 7.00 -0.57 -24.92
CA GLY A 118 6.57 0.68 -25.60
C GLY A 118 5.28 1.29 -25.06
N SER A 119 4.74 0.78 -23.95
CA SER A 119 3.67 1.43 -23.19
C SER A 119 4.15 2.69 -22.46
N LEU A 120 3.23 3.44 -21.86
CA LEU A 120 3.53 4.68 -21.14
C LEU A 120 4.62 4.47 -20.07
N PRO A 121 5.58 5.41 -19.92
CA PRO A 121 6.67 5.29 -18.96
C PRO A 121 6.24 5.63 -17.51
N TYR A 122 4.95 5.82 -17.29
CA TYR A 122 4.33 6.15 -16.02
C TYR A 122 2.95 5.52 -15.85
N PHE A 123 2.47 5.50 -14.62
CA PHE A 123 1.13 5.10 -14.25
C PHE A 123 0.61 5.96 -13.10
N TYR A 124 -0.66 6.30 -13.18
CA TYR A 124 -1.51 6.76 -12.08
C TYR A 124 -2.97 6.38 -12.41
N PRO A 125 -3.86 6.17 -11.43
CA PRO A 125 -5.29 5.95 -11.69
C PRO A 125 -5.88 7.11 -12.49
N ASN A 126 -6.59 6.82 -13.58
CA ASN A 126 -7.33 7.82 -14.37
C ASN A 126 -8.39 7.16 -15.26
N SER A 127 -9.26 7.98 -15.84
CA SER A 127 -10.33 7.51 -16.75
C SER A 127 -9.85 6.69 -17.97
N THR A 128 -8.60 6.83 -18.43
CA THR A 128 -8.08 6.12 -19.61
C THR A 128 -7.66 4.69 -19.29
N ASN A 129 -7.19 4.44 -18.06
CA ASN A 129 -6.77 3.12 -17.60
C ASN A 129 -7.72 2.47 -16.59
N SER A 130 -8.86 3.09 -16.30
CA SER A 130 -9.93 2.48 -15.49
C SER A 130 -10.55 1.27 -16.21
N ASN A 131 -10.72 0.15 -15.49
CA ASN A 131 -11.51 -1.00 -15.93
C ASN A 131 -12.99 -0.91 -15.48
N GLY A 132 -13.44 0.31 -15.19
CA GLY A 132 -14.80 0.60 -14.71
C GLY A 132 -14.81 0.99 -13.24
N GLU A 133 -15.65 1.95 -12.92
CA GLU A 133 -15.83 2.46 -11.56
C GLU A 133 -16.95 1.72 -10.85
N ALA A 134 -16.76 1.45 -9.56
CA ALA A 134 -17.87 0.98 -8.73
C ALA A 134 -18.75 2.16 -8.31
N LEU A 135 -19.99 1.86 -7.90
CA LEU A 135 -20.87 2.85 -7.29
C LEU A 135 -20.36 3.17 -5.88
N ILE A 136 -19.49 4.17 -5.77
CA ILE A 136 -18.86 4.64 -4.53
C ILE A 136 -19.25 6.10 -4.29
N ALA A 137 -19.49 6.47 -3.03
CA ALA A 137 -19.74 7.86 -2.67
C ALA A 137 -18.46 8.69 -2.88
N ASN A 138 -18.58 9.94 -3.35
CA ASN A 138 -17.43 10.83 -3.57
C ASN A 138 -16.31 10.23 -4.45
N ASN A 139 -16.62 9.29 -5.35
CA ASN A 139 -15.62 8.68 -6.22
C ASN A 139 -14.88 9.76 -7.05
N LEU A 140 -13.55 9.73 -7.05
CA LEU A 140 -12.70 10.69 -7.74
C LEU A 140 -12.05 10.06 -8.96
N ALA A 141 -11.92 10.85 -10.03
CA ALA A 141 -11.51 10.34 -11.34
C ALA A 141 -10.03 9.93 -11.45
N ASP A 142 -9.17 10.41 -10.56
CA ASP A 142 -7.71 10.22 -10.61
C ASP A 142 -7.17 9.45 -9.38
N THR A 143 -8.03 8.68 -8.72
CA THR A 143 -7.67 7.81 -7.59
C THR A 143 -8.29 6.43 -7.74
N TRP A 144 -7.75 5.47 -7.02
CA TRP A 144 -8.47 4.23 -6.75
C TRP A 144 -9.26 4.39 -5.46
N ASP A 145 -10.57 4.16 -5.53
CA ASP A 145 -11.47 4.42 -4.42
C ASP A 145 -12.13 3.15 -3.89
N ALA A 146 -12.40 3.16 -2.58
CA ALA A 146 -13.13 2.09 -1.91
C ALA A 146 -14.03 2.64 -0.81
N SER A 147 -15.29 2.18 -0.76
CA SER A 147 -16.17 2.50 0.35
C SER A 147 -15.65 1.84 1.63
N LEU A 148 -15.72 2.56 2.74
CA LEU A 148 -15.26 2.03 4.02
C LEU A 148 -16.10 0.84 4.51
N SER A 149 -17.36 0.73 4.07
CA SER A 149 -18.17 -0.46 4.32
C SER A 149 -17.66 -1.71 3.59
N ALA A 150 -17.23 -1.58 2.33
CA ALA A 150 -16.66 -2.69 1.58
C ALA A 150 -15.28 -3.06 2.14
N LEU A 151 -14.45 -2.06 2.46
CA LEU A 151 -13.16 -2.28 3.12
C LEU A 151 -13.31 -2.99 4.47
N LYS A 152 -14.26 -2.59 5.31
CA LYS A 152 -14.55 -3.29 6.57
C LYS A 152 -14.92 -4.76 6.34
N GLY A 153 -15.67 -5.06 5.28
CA GLY A 153 -16.00 -6.43 4.88
C GLY A 153 -14.79 -7.25 4.41
N ILE A 154 -13.84 -6.61 3.70
CA ILE A 154 -12.61 -7.24 3.20
C ILE A 154 -11.61 -7.49 4.33
N LEU A 155 -11.39 -6.48 5.19
CA LEU A 155 -10.36 -6.51 6.24
C LEU A 155 -10.81 -7.24 7.51
N GLY A 156 -12.12 -7.27 7.78
CA GLY A 156 -12.62 -7.78 9.05
C GLY A 156 -12.06 -6.99 10.23
N ASN A 157 -11.26 -7.64 11.06
CA ASN A 157 -10.57 -7.02 12.21
C ASN A 157 -9.06 -6.90 12.01
N ASP A 158 -8.54 -7.28 10.83
CA ASP A 158 -7.11 -7.30 10.57
C ASP A 158 -6.62 -5.96 10.02
N GLN A 159 -5.31 -5.74 10.07
CA GLN A 159 -4.69 -4.54 9.50
C GLN A 159 -4.56 -4.65 7.99
N MET A 160 -4.76 -3.53 7.29
CA MET A 160 -4.55 -3.44 5.85
C MET A 160 -3.05 -3.43 5.51
N VAL A 161 -2.70 -4.18 4.47
CA VAL A 161 -1.37 -4.19 3.85
C VAL A 161 -1.50 -4.11 2.33
N PHE A 162 -0.63 -3.34 1.71
CA PHE A 162 -0.49 -3.26 0.26
C PHE A 162 0.68 -4.12 -0.20
N PHE A 163 0.47 -4.90 -1.25
CA PHE A 163 1.50 -5.70 -1.89
C PHE A 163 1.83 -5.12 -3.25
N PHE A 164 3.12 -4.93 -3.51
CA PHE A 164 3.62 -4.41 -4.76
C PHE A 164 4.58 -5.40 -5.43
N ASN A 165 4.28 -5.69 -6.68
CA ASN A 165 5.14 -6.42 -7.58
C ASN A 165 5.86 -5.43 -8.52
N ASN A 166 7.19 -5.51 -8.56
CA ASN A 166 8.01 -4.81 -9.54
C ASN A 166 8.44 -5.74 -10.68
N ASN A 167 8.12 -5.33 -11.91
CA ASN A 167 8.42 -6.06 -13.13
C ASN A 167 9.16 -5.22 -14.19
N GLN A 168 10.16 -4.40 -13.83
CA GLN A 168 11.00 -3.73 -14.84
C GLN A 168 11.71 -4.73 -15.79
N ILE A 169 12.21 -4.26 -16.94
CA ILE A 169 13.02 -5.07 -17.86
C ILE A 169 14.30 -5.50 -17.12
N ASN A 170 14.51 -6.81 -17.00
CA ASN A 170 15.69 -7.38 -16.37
C ASN A 170 16.94 -7.33 -17.30
N ARG A 171 17.33 -6.12 -17.73
CA ARG A 171 18.53 -5.84 -18.55
C ARG A 171 19.14 -4.51 -18.14
N GLY A 172 20.46 -4.36 -18.25
CA GLY A 172 21.17 -3.09 -18.00
C GLY A 172 21.68 -2.87 -16.57
N GLY A 173 21.53 -3.87 -15.68
CA GLY A 173 22.00 -3.82 -14.29
C GLY A 173 20.93 -3.32 -13.30
N ALA A 174 21.34 -3.13 -12.03
CA ALA A 174 20.44 -2.72 -10.95
C ALA A 174 19.73 -1.38 -11.21
N ALA A 175 20.45 -0.45 -11.84
CA ALA A 175 19.97 0.88 -12.23
C ALA A 175 18.67 0.80 -13.05
N THR A 176 18.65 0.04 -14.14
CA THR A 176 17.52 -0.01 -15.07
C THR A 176 16.37 -0.90 -14.60
N GLN A 177 16.50 -1.48 -13.41
CA GLN A 177 15.52 -2.37 -12.79
C GLN A 177 14.80 -1.73 -11.59
N SER A 178 15.13 -0.48 -11.27
CA SER A 178 14.37 0.32 -10.32
C SER A 178 13.28 1.13 -11.03
N LEU A 179 12.33 1.61 -10.23
CA LEU A 179 11.19 2.39 -10.62
C LEU A 179 10.91 3.45 -9.55
N ALA A 180 10.48 4.63 -9.98
CA ALA A 180 9.99 5.65 -9.07
C ALA A 180 8.56 5.33 -8.64
N ILE A 181 8.27 5.40 -7.34
CA ILE A 181 6.90 5.26 -6.82
C ILE A 181 6.65 6.27 -5.69
N TRP A 182 5.43 6.78 -5.63
CA TRP A 182 4.90 7.62 -4.56
C TRP A 182 3.43 7.26 -4.39
N ALA A 183 2.90 7.37 -3.17
CA ALA A 183 1.47 7.21 -2.95
C ALA A 183 0.97 8.11 -1.82
N ARG A 184 -0.31 8.46 -1.91
CA ARG A 184 -1.03 9.21 -0.89
C ARG A 184 -2.42 8.65 -0.69
N ILE A 185 -2.83 8.57 0.56
CA ILE A 185 -4.11 8.00 1.00
C ILE A 185 -4.84 9.02 1.85
N TRP A 186 -6.14 9.20 1.63
CA TRP A 186 -7.00 10.01 2.52
C TRP A 186 -8.41 9.45 2.54
N ILE A 187 -9.21 9.88 3.50
CA ILE A 187 -10.59 9.42 3.69
C ILE A 187 -11.52 10.63 3.59
N THR A 188 -12.66 10.48 2.89
CA THR A 188 -13.75 11.46 2.91
C THR A 188 -15.01 10.92 3.59
N ASP A 189 -15.80 11.80 4.21
CA ASP A 189 -17.09 11.49 4.82
C ASP A 189 -18.27 11.60 3.81
N ASP A 190 -19.51 11.35 4.26
CA ASP A 190 -20.74 11.49 3.44
C ASP A 190 -20.89 12.88 2.80
N GLY A 191 -20.32 13.93 3.41
CA GLY A 191 -20.33 15.28 2.88
C GLY A 191 -19.20 15.59 1.89
N GLY A 192 -18.30 14.62 1.64
CA GLY A 192 -17.09 14.81 0.84
C GLY A 192 -15.99 15.57 1.58
N ASN A 193 -16.08 15.72 2.91
CA ASN A 193 -15.05 16.37 3.71
C ASN A 193 -13.96 15.37 4.07
N ASN A 194 -12.69 15.81 4.05
CA ASN A 194 -11.59 14.98 4.51
C ASN A 194 -11.74 14.66 6.01
N VAL A 195 -11.51 13.39 6.36
CA VAL A 195 -11.54 12.86 7.72
C VAL A 195 -10.10 12.69 8.19
N GLY A 196 -9.71 13.47 9.21
CA GLY A 196 -8.36 13.40 9.76
C GLY A 196 -7.31 14.02 8.84
N VAL A 197 -6.20 13.29 8.65
CA VAL A 197 -5.06 13.69 7.83
C VAL A 197 -4.92 12.76 6.62
N ALA A 198 -4.13 13.16 5.63
CA ALA A 198 -3.67 12.23 4.62
C ALA A 198 -2.45 11.45 5.13
N TYR A 199 -2.16 10.34 4.47
CA TYR A 199 -0.99 9.49 4.73
C TYR A 199 -0.20 9.33 3.44
N GLU A 200 1.13 9.44 3.51
CA GLU A 200 2.01 9.39 2.35
C GLU A 200 3.07 8.31 2.47
N LEU A 201 3.25 7.59 1.37
CA LEU A 201 4.46 6.84 1.08
C LEU A 201 5.37 7.78 0.28
N THR A 202 6.35 8.37 0.97
CA THR A 202 7.23 9.39 0.39
C THR A 202 8.71 9.18 0.74
N ASN A 203 9.56 9.69 -0.14
CA ASN A 203 11.00 9.84 0.07
C ASN A 203 11.35 11.19 0.74
N ASP A 204 10.35 12.02 1.08
CA ASP A 204 10.45 13.25 1.87
C ASP A 204 11.55 14.19 1.34
N ASP A 205 11.44 14.54 0.06
CA ASP A 205 12.42 15.38 -0.65
C ASP A 205 13.90 14.97 -0.51
N SER A 206 14.16 13.70 -0.21
CA SER A 206 15.53 13.18 -0.07
C SER A 206 16.10 12.72 -1.41
N MET A 207 17.36 12.29 -1.40
CA MET A 207 18.01 11.79 -2.61
C MET A 207 17.23 10.60 -3.20
N TYR A 208 17.09 10.53 -4.52
CA TYR A 208 16.57 9.31 -5.16
C TYR A 208 17.62 8.18 -5.14
N ALA A 209 17.68 7.45 -4.04
CA ALA A 209 18.66 6.38 -3.78
C ALA A 209 18.15 5.42 -2.69
N LEU A 210 18.92 4.36 -2.40
CA LEU A 210 18.72 3.55 -1.19
C LEU A 210 18.87 4.42 0.06
N THR A 211 18.10 4.15 1.11
CA THR A 211 18.18 4.85 2.41
C THR A 211 19.61 4.95 2.94
N THR A 212 20.36 3.84 2.93
CA THR A 212 21.76 3.82 3.39
C THR A 212 22.76 4.50 2.45
N ALA A 213 22.32 4.91 1.27
CA ALA A 213 23.11 5.67 0.29
C ALA A 213 22.74 7.16 0.27
N GLY A 214 21.99 7.63 1.27
CA GLY A 214 21.52 9.02 1.37
C GLY A 214 20.12 9.23 0.80
N GLY A 215 19.43 8.16 0.39
CA GLY A 215 18.00 8.22 0.09
C GLY A 215 17.16 8.44 1.33
N GLY A 216 15.89 8.76 1.12
CA GLY A 216 14.95 9.03 2.21
C GLY A 216 14.62 7.80 3.03
N GLY A 217 13.87 8.06 4.09
CA GLY A 217 13.40 7.05 5.03
C GLY A 217 14.40 6.68 6.13
N THR A 218 13.92 5.88 7.09
CA THR A 218 14.70 5.47 8.26
C THR A 218 14.54 3.97 8.49
N PHE A 219 15.65 3.23 8.58
CA PHE A 219 15.61 1.80 8.90
C PHE A 219 15.12 1.60 10.34
N LEU A 220 14.07 0.78 10.48
CA LEU A 220 13.31 0.62 11.74
C LEU A 220 12.85 1.98 12.33
N GLY A 221 12.46 2.90 11.46
CA GLY A 221 11.92 4.20 11.84
C GLY A 221 10.55 4.13 12.50
N ASP A 222 10.07 5.29 12.98
CA ASP A 222 8.78 5.44 13.63
C ASP A 222 7.87 6.32 12.76
N PRO A 223 6.79 5.75 12.14
CA PRO A 223 5.94 6.48 11.19
C PRO A 223 5.32 7.74 11.80
N THR A 224 5.10 7.77 13.12
CA THR A 224 4.51 8.91 13.84
C THR A 224 5.39 10.17 13.86
N THR A 225 6.65 10.07 13.43
CA THR A 225 7.55 11.23 13.31
C THR A 225 7.33 12.03 12.03
N TYR A 226 6.53 11.50 11.10
CA TYR A 226 6.16 12.16 9.86
C TYR A 226 4.71 12.66 9.94
N THR A 227 4.39 13.66 9.14
CA THR A 227 3.00 14.11 8.98
C THR A 227 2.84 14.64 7.56
N ALA A 228 1.97 14.00 6.78
CA ALA A 228 1.71 14.43 5.43
C ALA A 228 1.25 15.90 5.38
N PRO A 229 1.72 16.70 4.40
CA PRO A 229 1.26 18.07 4.24
C PRO A 229 -0.20 18.09 3.77
N GLY A 230 -1.11 18.64 4.58
CA GLY A 230 -2.53 18.75 4.24
C GLY A 230 -3.33 17.45 4.43
N ALA A 231 -4.66 17.52 4.27
CA ALA A 231 -5.58 16.44 4.68
C ALA A 231 -6.25 15.66 3.53
N GLY A 232 -6.08 16.08 2.27
CA GLY A 232 -6.74 15.46 1.11
C GLY A 232 -5.74 15.12 0.01
N ALA A 233 -6.15 15.28 -1.25
CA ALA A 233 -5.26 15.13 -2.40
C ALA A 233 -3.97 15.96 -2.28
N GLY A 234 -2.89 15.43 -2.83
CA GLY A 234 -1.56 16.02 -2.78
C GLY A 234 -0.80 15.75 -4.07
N ASN A 235 0.39 16.31 -4.18
CA ASN A 235 1.27 16.09 -5.32
C ASN A 235 2.69 15.84 -4.80
N PRO A 236 3.40 14.83 -5.33
CA PRO A 236 4.79 14.61 -4.95
C PRO A 236 5.64 15.80 -5.38
N SER A 237 6.56 16.19 -4.51
CA SER A 237 7.60 17.12 -4.87
C SER A 237 8.75 16.40 -5.60
N SER A 238 9.45 17.19 -6.39
CA SER A 238 10.63 16.74 -7.12
C SER A 238 11.54 17.95 -7.31
N VAL A 239 12.26 18.28 -6.24
CA VAL A 239 13.18 19.42 -6.20
C VAL A 239 14.47 19.07 -6.95
N ALA A 240 14.73 19.80 -8.03
CA ALA A 240 15.92 19.57 -8.84
C ALA A 240 17.20 20.08 -8.15
N PRO A 241 18.36 19.40 -8.34
CA PRO A 241 18.56 18.04 -8.85
C PRO A 241 18.72 17.00 -7.71
N GLY A 242 18.04 15.86 -7.85
CA GLY A 242 18.29 14.66 -7.06
C GLY A 242 17.38 14.45 -5.85
N ALA A 243 16.67 15.49 -5.39
CA ALA A 243 15.69 15.44 -4.31
C ALA A 243 14.27 15.18 -4.84
N THR A 244 13.53 14.30 -4.17
CA THR A 244 12.13 14.00 -4.54
C THR A 244 11.40 13.23 -3.47
N ASP A 245 10.08 13.32 -3.51
CA ASP A 245 9.14 12.46 -2.79
C ASP A 245 8.98 11.06 -3.39
N PHE A 246 9.41 10.83 -4.63
CA PHE A 246 9.40 9.49 -5.20
C PHE A 246 10.49 8.63 -4.56
N LEU A 247 10.13 7.48 -4.01
CA LEU A 247 11.10 6.50 -3.55
C LEU A 247 11.52 5.55 -4.68
N MET A 248 12.69 4.96 -4.50
CA MET A 248 13.23 3.96 -5.40
C MET A 248 12.70 2.57 -5.03
N ALA A 249 11.83 2.00 -5.87
CA ALA A 249 11.37 0.62 -5.75
C ALA A 249 12.10 -0.27 -6.76
N GLY A 250 12.45 -1.50 -6.39
CA GLY A 250 13.11 -2.47 -7.28
C GLY A 250 14.63 -2.41 -7.26
N GLY A 251 15.21 -2.79 -8.40
CA GLY A 251 16.64 -2.93 -8.57
C GLY A 251 17.21 -4.14 -7.85
N GLN A 252 18.53 -4.11 -7.67
CA GLN A 252 19.26 -5.10 -6.89
C GLN A 252 20.08 -4.37 -5.83
N TYR A 253 19.97 -4.83 -4.60
CA TYR A 253 20.78 -4.33 -3.50
C TYR A 253 21.20 -5.49 -2.61
N CYS A 254 22.19 -5.23 -1.78
CA CYS A 254 22.76 -6.22 -0.89
C CYS A 254 22.30 -5.91 0.53
N VAL A 255 22.50 -6.83 1.46
CA VAL A 255 22.25 -6.58 2.88
C VAL A 255 23.52 -6.77 3.69
N ALA A 256 23.73 -5.88 4.64
CA ALA A 256 24.75 -6.02 5.67
C ALA A 256 24.16 -6.81 6.85
N THR A 257 24.87 -7.86 7.28
CA THR A 257 24.56 -8.63 8.49
C THR A 257 25.78 -8.69 9.39
N GLY A 258 25.58 -8.86 10.69
CA GLY A 258 26.68 -8.94 11.65
C GLY A 258 26.19 -9.03 13.08
N PRO A 259 27.06 -9.32 14.06
CA PRO A 259 26.67 -9.49 15.46
C PRO A 259 26.11 -8.21 16.09
N SER A 260 26.40 -7.04 15.51
CA SER A 260 25.87 -5.74 15.92
C SER A 260 24.62 -5.29 15.13
N LEU A 261 24.20 -6.06 14.13
CA LEU A 261 23.02 -5.76 13.30
C LEU A 261 21.93 -6.78 13.62
N PRO A 262 20.88 -6.41 14.39
CA PRO A 262 19.84 -7.35 14.80
C PRO A 262 19.02 -7.86 13.61
N LEU A 263 18.97 -7.11 12.50
CA LEU A 263 18.26 -7.43 11.28
C LEU A 263 19.14 -7.07 10.05
N PRO A 264 18.94 -7.72 8.89
CA PRO A 264 19.66 -7.38 7.67
C PRO A 264 19.38 -5.94 7.23
N VAL A 265 20.43 -5.13 7.06
CA VAL A 265 20.31 -3.72 6.67
C VAL A 265 20.56 -3.59 5.17
N PRO A 266 19.64 -3.05 4.36
CA PRO A 266 19.87 -2.80 2.94
C PRO A 266 21.09 -1.90 2.72
N VAL A 267 21.95 -2.24 1.75
CA VAL A 267 23.12 -1.45 1.36
C VAL A 267 23.36 -1.57 -0.15
N PRO A 268 24.04 -0.58 -0.77
CA PRO A 268 24.53 -0.75 -2.13
C PRO A 268 25.40 -2.01 -2.26
N CYS A 269 25.21 -2.76 -3.35
CA CYS A 269 26.12 -3.87 -3.64
C CYS A 269 27.52 -3.37 -3.97
N GLY A 270 28.54 -4.04 -3.42
CA GLY A 270 29.94 -3.60 -3.52
C GLY A 270 30.38 -2.63 -2.42
N SER A 271 29.49 -2.27 -1.48
CA SER A 271 29.87 -1.55 -0.26
C SER A 271 30.97 -2.31 0.51
N ALA A 272 31.94 -1.57 1.05
CA ALA A 272 32.94 -2.15 1.93
C ALA A 272 32.28 -2.58 3.25
N PRO A 273 32.51 -3.82 3.73
CA PRO A 273 31.97 -4.24 5.01
C PRO A 273 32.59 -3.41 6.13
N SER A 274 31.76 -2.98 7.08
CA SER A 274 32.24 -2.48 8.35
C SER A 274 32.79 -3.62 9.20
N PRO A 275 33.68 -3.36 10.18
CA PRO A 275 34.26 -4.41 11.02
C PRO A 275 33.20 -5.32 11.65
N GLY A 276 33.32 -6.63 11.42
CA GLY A 276 32.37 -7.62 11.92
C GLY A 276 31.09 -7.79 11.10
N THR A 277 30.92 -7.06 9.99
CA THR A 277 29.78 -7.24 9.08
C THR A 277 30.16 -8.04 7.84
N VAL A 278 29.16 -8.71 7.26
CA VAL A 278 29.23 -9.42 5.99
C VAL A 278 28.19 -8.80 5.05
N ILE A 279 28.58 -8.58 3.79
CA ILE A 279 27.67 -8.12 2.74
C ILE A 279 27.19 -9.34 1.94
N SER A 280 25.89 -9.47 1.77
CA SER A 280 25.28 -10.55 0.99
C SER A 280 25.65 -10.48 -0.50
N ALA A 281 25.34 -11.54 -1.23
CA ALA A 281 25.18 -11.44 -2.68
C ALA A 281 24.01 -10.49 -3.03
N PRO A 282 23.95 -9.94 -4.26
CA PRO A 282 22.83 -9.10 -4.69
C PRO A 282 21.48 -9.82 -4.55
N ILE A 283 20.53 -9.14 -3.91
CA ILE A 283 19.14 -9.58 -3.77
C ILE A 283 18.29 -8.79 -4.77
N ASN A 284 17.69 -9.51 -5.71
CA ASN A 284 16.87 -8.91 -6.75
C ASN A 284 15.48 -8.56 -6.22
N HIS A 285 15.00 -7.36 -6.56
CA HIS A 285 13.64 -6.88 -6.25
C HIS A 285 12.78 -6.69 -7.50
N ASN A 286 13.37 -6.87 -8.68
CA ASN A 286 12.64 -7.03 -9.93
C ASN A 286 12.32 -8.52 -10.11
N LEU A 287 11.31 -9.01 -9.41
CA LEU A 287 10.97 -10.43 -9.30
C LEU A 287 10.05 -10.93 -10.42
N GLY A 288 9.70 -10.04 -11.36
CA GLY A 288 8.81 -10.38 -12.47
C GLY A 288 7.35 -10.41 -12.07
N ALA A 289 6.45 -10.69 -13.01
CA ALA A 289 4.99 -10.72 -12.79
C ALA A 289 4.48 -11.80 -11.79
N ASP A 290 5.36 -12.56 -11.15
CA ASP A 290 5.00 -13.77 -10.40
C ASP A 290 5.10 -13.63 -8.88
N HIS A 291 5.93 -12.70 -8.38
CA HIS A 291 6.18 -12.53 -6.94
C HIS A 291 6.08 -11.08 -6.46
N VAL A 292 5.61 -10.93 -5.21
CA VAL A 292 5.63 -9.64 -4.49
C VAL A 292 7.05 -9.26 -4.11
N ALA A 293 7.44 -8.03 -4.41
CA ALA A 293 8.74 -7.48 -3.99
C ALA A 293 8.63 -6.74 -2.65
N TYR A 294 7.51 -6.05 -2.42
CA TYR A 294 7.31 -5.22 -1.24
C TYR A 294 5.93 -5.39 -0.62
N SER A 295 5.90 -5.35 0.72
CA SER A 295 4.68 -5.20 1.51
C SER A 295 4.74 -3.85 2.23
N VAL A 296 3.66 -3.08 2.17
CA VAL A 296 3.59 -1.73 2.71
C VAL A 296 2.42 -1.63 3.66
N ILE A 297 2.70 -1.16 4.88
CA ILE A 297 1.69 -0.90 5.91
C ILE A 297 1.73 0.57 6.27
N VAL A 298 0.57 1.15 6.53
CA VAL A 298 0.43 2.52 7.03
C VAL A 298 -0.23 2.43 8.40
N PRO A 299 0.54 2.34 9.51
CA PRO A 299 -0.01 2.06 10.82
C PRO A 299 -1.05 3.09 11.28
N GLU A 300 -0.82 4.37 11.00
CA GLU A 300 -1.73 5.45 11.39
C GLU A 300 -3.05 5.42 10.61
N LEU A 301 -3.02 4.99 9.35
CA LEU A 301 -4.23 4.69 8.56
C LEU A 301 -4.99 3.49 9.14
N ASN A 302 -4.28 2.42 9.50
CA ASN A 302 -4.93 1.24 10.10
C ASN A 302 -5.59 1.58 11.44
N ALA A 303 -4.98 2.44 12.25
CA ALA A 303 -5.59 2.96 13.47
C ALA A 303 -6.85 3.78 13.16
N ALA A 304 -6.79 4.70 12.20
CA ALA A 304 -7.94 5.50 11.78
C ALA A 304 -9.09 4.65 11.22
N LEU A 305 -8.78 3.61 10.44
CA LEU A 305 -9.78 2.66 9.93
C LEU A 305 -10.44 1.88 11.06
N ALA A 306 -9.67 1.37 12.03
CA ALA A 306 -10.21 0.65 13.19
C ALA A 306 -11.15 1.55 14.03
N ASP A 307 -10.76 2.81 14.24
CA ASP A 307 -11.59 3.80 14.94
C ASP A 307 -12.88 4.07 14.16
N LEU A 308 -12.81 4.28 12.85
CA LEU A 308 -14.00 4.52 12.02
C LEU A 308 -14.93 3.30 11.97
N PHE A 309 -14.37 2.09 11.84
CA PHE A 309 -15.15 0.85 11.77
C PHE A 309 -15.90 0.53 13.06
N SER A 310 -15.39 0.99 14.20
CA SER A 310 -15.99 0.80 15.52
C SER A 310 -16.93 1.93 15.94
N SER A 311 -16.69 3.17 15.50
CA SER A 311 -17.42 4.35 15.94
C SER A 311 -18.53 4.81 14.99
N VAL A 312 -18.43 4.51 13.70
CA VAL A 312 -19.39 4.96 12.68
C VAL A 312 -20.39 3.83 12.34
N PRO A 313 -21.71 4.10 12.35
CA PRO A 313 -22.71 3.10 11.95
C PRO A 313 -22.52 2.64 10.49
N ASP A 314 -22.72 1.34 10.21
CA ASP A 314 -22.46 0.75 8.88
C ASP A 314 -23.18 1.46 7.73
N ALA A 315 -24.42 1.93 7.95
CA ALA A 315 -25.19 2.66 6.94
C ALA A 315 -24.56 4.01 6.56
N THR A 316 -23.86 4.64 7.51
CA THR A 316 -23.11 5.89 7.28
C THR A 316 -21.73 5.58 6.70
N LEU A 317 -21.07 4.52 7.20
CA LEU A 317 -19.76 4.06 6.72
C LEU A 317 -19.77 3.70 5.23
N ALA A 318 -20.91 3.24 4.70
CA ALA A 318 -21.10 2.98 3.28
C ALA A 318 -20.96 4.21 2.36
N LYS A 319 -20.94 5.41 2.95
CA LYS A 319 -20.79 6.67 2.24
C LYS A 319 -19.46 7.37 2.52
N TYR A 320 -18.63 6.76 3.35
CA TYR A 320 -17.25 7.19 3.52
C TYR A 320 -16.39 6.48 2.49
N THR A 321 -15.37 7.17 1.99
CA THR A 321 -14.53 6.66 0.90
C THR A 321 -13.07 6.84 1.24
N LEU A 322 -12.30 5.77 1.07
CA LEU A 322 -10.85 5.81 1.06
C LEU A 322 -10.40 6.06 -0.37
N HIS A 323 -9.52 7.04 -0.54
CA HIS A 323 -8.93 7.41 -1.81
C HIS A 323 -7.45 7.05 -1.81
N LEU A 324 -6.97 6.43 -2.88
CA LEU A 324 -5.57 6.12 -3.11
C LEU A 324 -5.09 6.78 -4.41
N ASP A 325 -4.24 7.79 -4.29
CA ASP A 325 -3.43 8.30 -5.39
C ASP A 325 -2.09 7.57 -5.36
N VAL A 326 -1.83 6.74 -6.36
CA VAL A 326 -0.55 6.05 -6.52
C VAL A 326 0.04 6.44 -7.86
N ARG A 327 1.31 6.87 -7.83
CA ARG A 327 2.03 7.33 -9.02
C ARG A 327 3.32 6.58 -9.12
N MET A 328 3.60 6.07 -10.31
CA MET A 328 4.84 5.36 -10.58
C MET A 328 5.38 5.70 -11.96
N GLY A 329 6.68 5.53 -12.12
CA GLY A 329 7.37 5.82 -13.36
C GLY A 329 7.85 7.25 -13.49
N CYS A 330 8.16 7.65 -14.71
CA CYS A 330 8.70 8.94 -15.05
C CYS A 330 7.77 9.66 -16.02
N TYR A 331 7.69 10.98 -15.91
CA TYR A 331 6.94 11.77 -16.87
C TYR A 331 7.83 12.21 -18.04
N ASP A 332 7.40 12.03 -19.28
CA ASP A 332 8.12 12.52 -20.47
C ASP A 332 7.79 14.00 -20.74
N THR A 333 8.82 14.84 -20.87
CA THR A 333 8.66 16.28 -21.16
C THR A 333 8.14 16.59 -22.56
N THR A 334 8.05 15.60 -23.44
CA THR A 334 7.53 15.74 -24.81
C THR A 334 6.01 15.67 -24.91
N VAL A 335 5.30 15.28 -23.84
CA VAL A 335 3.82 15.28 -23.79
C VAL A 335 3.30 16.66 -23.36
N THR A 336 2.29 17.18 -24.06
CA THR A 336 1.78 18.56 -23.92
C THR A 336 0.91 18.82 -22.68
N SER A 337 0.68 17.81 -21.83
CA SER A 337 -0.10 17.91 -20.60
C SER A 337 0.56 17.10 -19.49
N SER A 338 1.34 17.79 -18.66
CA SER A 338 1.89 17.20 -17.43
C SER A 338 0.75 16.84 -16.49
N PRO A 339 0.72 15.62 -15.94
CA PRO A 339 -0.01 15.37 -14.71
C PRO A 339 0.40 16.41 -13.66
N PRO A 340 -0.51 16.86 -12.80
CA PRO A 340 -0.15 17.76 -11.70
C PRO A 340 0.99 17.14 -10.89
N GLY A 341 2.02 17.91 -10.48
CA GLY A 341 2.98 17.40 -9.48
C GLY A 341 4.13 16.50 -9.96
N VAL A 342 4.58 16.59 -11.22
CA VAL A 342 5.80 15.90 -11.66
C VAL A 342 6.80 16.89 -12.27
N SER A 343 8.05 16.86 -11.77
CA SER A 343 9.13 17.68 -12.29
C SER A 343 9.75 17.06 -13.55
N PRO A 344 10.18 17.90 -14.52
CA PRO A 344 10.93 17.47 -15.70
C PRO A 344 12.19 16.64 -15.41
N TRP A 345 12.75 16.72 -14.19
CA TRP A 345 14.01 16.05 -13.87
C TRP A 345 13.85 14.51 -13.80
N MET A 346 12.70 14.03 -13.32
CA MET A 346 12.37 12.60 -13.23
C MET A 346 12.26 11.96 -14.62
N ALA A 347 12.02 12.76 -15.66
CA ALA A 347 11.91 12.36 -17.07
C ALA A 347 13.20 11.77 -17.66
N SER A 348 14.35 12.01 -17.02
CA SER A 348 15.67 11.67 -17.59
C SER A 348 15.95 10.17 -17.67
N GLY A 349 15.02 9.32 -17.23
CA GLY A 349 15.13 7.85 -17.23
C GLY A 349 16.13 7.30 -16.24
N LEU A 350 17.10 8.11 -15.79
CA LEU A 350 18.11 7.76 -14.81
C LEU A 350 18.36 8.93 -13.83
N ALA A 351 17.81 8.82 -12.63
CA ALA A 351 18.00 9.69 -11.49
C ALA A 351 19.11 9.15 -10.58
N ASN A 352 20.22 9.88 -10.38
CA ASN A 352 21.36 9.42 -9.56
C ASN A 352 21.89 8.02 -9.96
N GLY A 353 21.77 7.67 -11.25
CA GLY A 353 22.16 6.36 -11.76
C GLY A 353 21.12 5.25 -11.53
N ASN A 354 19.89 5.57 -11.10
CA ASN A 354 18.78 4.64 -10.92
C ASN A 354 17.62 4.95 -11.89
N GLY A 355 16.98 3.91 -12.39
CA GLY A 355 15.85 3.95 -13.31
C GLY A 355 14.62 4.53 -12.63
N THR A 356 14.00 5.51 -13.30
CA THR A 356 12.77 6.17 -12.81
C THR A 356 11.53 5.75 -13.60
N CYS A 357 11.68 5.36 -14.87
CA CYS A 357 10.57 5.10 -15.78
C CYS A 357 10.08 3.64 -15.71
N LEU A 358 8.78 3.44 -15.89
CA LEU A 358 8.24 2.14 -16.27
C LEU A 358 8.76 1.75 -17.66
N ASN A 359 9.27 0.52 -17.80
CA ASN A 359 9.86 0.10 -19.07
C ASN A 359 9.41 -1.28 -19.61
N ASN A 360 8.76 -2.11 -18.80
CA ASN A 360 8.22 -3.41 -19.23
C ASN A 360 6.70 -3.48 -19.11
N GLY A 361 6.17 -2.94 -18.00
CA GLY A 361 4.78 -3.11 -17.63
C GLY A 361 4.50 -4.42 -16.90
N TYR A 362 3.25 -4.61 -16.45
CA TYR A 362 2.79 -5.70 -15.56
C TYR A 362 3.14 -5.58 -14.08
N GLU A 363 3.38 -4.37 -13.59
CA GLU A 363 3.30 -4.09 -12.16
C GLU A 363 1.90 -4.47 -11.64
N GLN A 364 1.88 -5.06 -10.45
CA GLN A 364 0.66 -5.43 -9.76
C GLN A 364 0.67 -4.80 -8.37
N LEU A 365 -0.45 -4.19 -8.03
CA LEU A 365 -0.71 -3.60 -6.73
C LEU A 365 -2.05 -4.15 -6.24
N PHE A 366 -2.04 -4.77 -5.07
CA PHE A 366 -3.23 -5.38 -4.48
C PHE A 366 -3.16 -5.33 -2.97
N MET A 367 -4.30 -5.55 -2.32
CA MET A 367 -4.41 -5.52 -0.86
C MET A 367 -4.52 -6.92 -0.28
N GLY A 368 -4.02 -7.06 0.95
CA GLY A 368 -4.37 -8.17 1.83
C GLY A 368 -4.47 -7.71 3.27
N THR A 369 -4.27 -8.64 4.20
CA THR A 369 -4.22 -8.35 5.63
C THR A 369 -2.86 -8.68 6.22
N ALA A 370 -2.52 -8.05 7.33
CA ALA A 370 -1.27 -8.32 8.03
C ALA A 370 -1.48 -8.48 9.52
N ILE A 371 -0.61 -9.30 10.09
CA ILE A 371 -0.32 -9.37 11.52
C ILE A 371 0.97 -8.59 11.71
N VAL A 372 0.88 -7.46 12.41
CA VAL A 372 2.02 -6.66 12.85
C VAL A 372 1.92 -6.55 14.37
N PRO A 373 3.00 -6.80 15.13
CA PRO A 373 2.99 -6.49 16.54
C PRO A 373 2.86 -4.97 16.69
N ASP A 374 2.05 -4.49 17.62
CA ASP A 374 1.92 -3.06 17.88
C ASP A 374 3.32 -2.45 18.09
N VAL A 375 3.76 -1.58 17.17
CA VAL A 375 4.98 -0.79 17.35
C VAL A 375 4.65 0.33 18.32
N VAL A 376 4.43 -0.03 19.58
CA VAL A 376 4.43 0.92 20.68
C VAL A 376 5.90 1.16 21.02
N PRO A 377 6.43 2.41 20.96
CA PRO A 377 7.71 2.73 21.56
C PRO A 377 7.60 2.33 23.04
N GLU A 378 8.17 1.19 23.41
CA GLU A 378 7.81 0.61 24.68
C GLU A 378 8.21 1.56 25.83
N PRO A 379 7.31 1.78 26.81
CA PRO A 379 7.59 2.54 28.04
C PRO A 379 8.76 1.98 28.84
N GLN A 380 9.33 0.82 28.46
CA GLN A 380 10.49 0.21 29.12
C GLN A 380 11.73 1.10 29.06
N SER A 381 11.90 1.88 27.99
CA SER A 381 12.97 2.89 27.89
C SER A 381 12.77 4.05 28.88
N LEU A 382 11.53 4.52 29.06
CA LEU A 382 11.15 5.52 30.08
C LEU A 382 11.22 4.95 31.50
N ALA A 383 10.86 3.68 31.70
CA ALA A 383 10.94 3.01 32.99
C ALA A 383 12.40 2.79 33.40
N LEU A 384 13.28 2.42 32.47
CA LEU A 384 14.74 2.32 32.71
C LEU A 384 15.38 3.69 32.93
N LEU A 385 14.95 4.72 32.21
CA LEU A 385 15.39 6.10 32.45
C LEU A 385 14.93 6.61 33.83
N ALA A 386 13.68 6.36 34.21
CA ALA A 386 13.14 6.70 35.52
C ALA A 386 13.83 5.89 36.65
N ALA A 387 14.12 4.61 36.43
CA ALA A 387 14.88 3.78 37.36
C ALA A 387 16.34 4.28 37.50
N GLY A 388 16.98 4.67 36.40
CA GLY A 388 18.32 5.25 36.40
C GLY A 388 18.40 6.57 37.15
N LEU A 389 17.44 7.47 36.93
CA LEU A 389 17.37 8.77 37.61
C LEU A 389 17.05 8.66 39.11
N THR A 390 16.20 7.70 39.50
CA THR A 390 15.91 7.44 40.92
C THR A 390 17.10 6.84 41.67
N LEU A 391 17.84 5.91 41.04
CA LEU A 391 19.10 5.37 41.58
C LEU A 391 20.18 6.46 41.73
N ALA A 392 20.34 7.33 40.73
CA ALA A 392 21.27 8.47 40.81
C ALA A 392 20.88 9.48 41.92
N GLY A 393 19.58 9.74 42.08
CA GLY A 393 19.04 10.56 43.17
C GLY A 393 19.33 9.98 44.56
N PHE A 394 19.18 8.67 44.75
CA PHE A 394 19.50 8.00 46.02
C PHE A 394 21.00 7.98 46.32
N MET A 395 21.86 7.80 45.32
CA MET A 395 23.31 7.80 45.51
C MET A 395 23.88 9.21 45.82
N SER A 396 23.30 10.27 45.26
CA SER A 396 23.72 11.65 45.56
C SER A 396 23.37 12.09 46.99
N ARG A 397 22.25 11.60 47.56
CA ARG A 397 21.85 11.90 48.95
C ARG A 397 22.76 11.24 50.00
N ARG A 398 23.43 10.12 49.69
CA ARG A 398 24.37 9.46 50.62
C ARG A 398 25.72 10.17 50.77
N ARG A 399 26.03 11.18 49.95
CA ARG A 399 27.31 11.92 50.02
C ARG A 399 27.31 13.16 50.94
N LYS A 400 26.22 13.43 51.66
CA LYS A 400 26.18 14.52 52.67
C LYS A 400 26.04 13.96 54.08
N LEU A 401 27.13 13.43 54.62
CA LEU A 401 27.32 13.28 56.07
C LEU A 401 28.51 14.18 56.48
N PRO A 402 28.35 15.06 57.49
CA PRO A 402 29.34 16.06 57.81
C PRO A 402 30.55 15.45 58.51
N LEU A 403 31.76 15.88 58.08
CA LEU A 403 33.02 15.65 58.77
C LEU A 403 32.94 16.22 60.19
N LYS A 404 32.88 15.33 61.19
CA LYS A 404 33.05 15.69 62.60
C LYS A 404 34.54 15.97 62.82
N ARG A 405 34.86 17.25 62.96
CA ARG A 405 36.19 17.76 63.34
C ARG A 405 36.26 17.69 64.87
N GLU A 406 37.08 16.82 65.41
CA GLU A 406 37.51 16.91 66.82
C GLU A 406 39.01 17.17 66.84
N ALA A 407 39.35 18.19 67.63
CA ALA A 407 40.67 18.75 67.83
C ALA A 407 41.16 18.38 69.23
N SER A 408 42.48 18.20 69.33
CA SER A 408 43.32 18.00 70.51
C SER A 408 43.29 16.66 71.21
#